data_AF-A0A1I6JKM6-F1
#
_entry.id   AF-A0A1I6JKM6-F1
#
_cell.length_a   1.000
_cell.length_b   1.000
_cell.length_c   1.000
_cell.angle_alpha   90.00
_cell.angle_beta   90.00
_cell.angle_gamma   90.00
#
_symmetry.space_group_name_H-M   'P 1'
#
loop_
_entity.id
_entity.type
_entity.pdbx_description
1 polymer ?
#
loop_
_entity_poly.entity_id
_entity_poly.type
_entity_poly.pdbx_seq_one_letter_code
_entity_poly.pdbx_strand_id
1 'polypeptide(L)'
;MGEHKIIAAVLLVLAAIGLAGCSNSSAGSESSSKTECYGVDDELMATLAEGANMTPIEPVAAAAVEVDDFTDVHPDGSYVVAMEFSSVDIADGGTKVGVWAVDSLDSSEAPPILAVDPLADLFTDWPNEINGIKLTENEPGVDAAKACLDAG
;
A
#
# COMPACT_ATOMS: atom_id res chain seq x y z
N MET A 1 35.62 51.34 25.26
CA MET A 1 34.42 51.37 26.11
C MET A 1 33.40 50.44 25.47
N GLY A 2 33.00 49.30 26.03
CA GLY A 2 33.24 48.74 27.34
C GLY A 2 33.36 47.20 27.28
N GLU A 3 33.98 46.69 28.34
CA GLU A 3 34.27 45.29 28.65
C GLU A 3 33.04 44.58 29.26
N HIS A 4 33.28 43.44 29.93
CA HIS A 4 32.39 42.52 30.67
C HIS A 4 32.04 41.26 29.86
N LYS A 5 32.95 40.27 29.77
CA LYS A 5 33.29 39.21 30.76
C LYS A 5 32.15 38.18 31.00
N ILE A 6 32.28 37.06 30.28
CA ILE A 6 32.31 35.65 30.70
C ILE A 6 31.59 35.29 32.01
N ILE A 7 30.77 34.22 31.96
CA ILE A 7 30.48 33.10 32.91
C ILE A 7 29.12 32.53 32.46
N ALA A 8 28.79 31.24 32.31
CA ALA A 8 29.41 29.95 32.62
C ALA A 8 28.93 28.92 31.58
N ALA A 9 29.78 27.91 31.34
CA ALA A 9 29.42 26.67 30.68
C ALA A 9 28.60 25.76 31.63
N VAL A 10 27.56 25.11 31.09
CA VAL A 10 26.94 23.89 31.62
C VAL A 10 26.61 23.04 30.39
N LEU A 11 27.52 22.16 29.94
CA LEU A 11 27.63 20.73 30.26
C LEU A 11 26.36 19.90 29.97
N LEU A 12 26.50 19.10 28.91
CA LEU A 12 25.99 17.74 28.66
C LEU A 12 24.47 17.54 28.57
N VAL A 13 24.02 16.95 27.44
CA VAL A 13 23.80 15.49 27.34
C VAL A 13 23.98 15.06 25.87
N LEU A 14 24.92 14.13 25.61
CA LEU A 14 24.88 13.31 24.40
C LEU A 14 23.76 12.27 24.59
N ALA A 15 22.69 12.37 23.80
CA ALA A 15 21.78 11.25 23.61
C ALA A 15 22.18 10.56 22.30
N ALA A 16 23.02 9.54 22.41
CA ALA A 16 23.14 8.53 21.39
C ALA A 16 21.89 7.64 21.47
N ILE A 17 21.03 7.72 20.46
CA ILE A 17 19.96 6.74 20.27
C ILE A 17 20.39 5.91 19.06
N GLY A 18 20.85 4.69 19.35
CA GLY A 18 21.24 3.72 18.33
C GLY A 18 20.02 3.21 17.57
N LEU A 19 20.22 2.93 16.29
CA LEU A 19 19.38 2.02 15.53
C LEU A 19 19.67 0.58 15.97
N ALA A 20 18.66 -0.15 16.42
CA ALA A 20 18.56 -1.61 16.28
C ALA A 20 17.12 -2.02 16.61
N GLY A 21 16.58 -2.91 15.77
CA GLY A 21 15.19 -3.35 15.80
C GLY A 21 14.82 -4.35 16.90
N CYS A 22 13.61 -4.89 16.70
CA CYS A 22 12.94 -6.01 17.37
C CYS A 22 12.10 -5.69 18.62
N SER A 23 10.79 -5.60 18.38
CA SER A 23 9.66 -6.12 19.17
C SER A 23 9.60 -5.82 20.68
N ASN A 24 8.56 -5.04 21.06
CA ASN A 24 7.58 -5.31 22.13
C ASN A 24 7.22 -4.08 23.00
N SER A 25 6.00 -3.59 22.79
CA SER A 25 5.08 -2.86 23.70
C SER A 25 5.47 -1.54 24.39
N SER A 26 4.64 -0.53 24.03
CA SER A 26 3.86 0.37 24.90
C SER A 26 4.36 1.80 25.22
N ALA A 27 3.59 2.77 24.69
CA ALA A 27 2.85 3.83 25.41
C ALA A 27 3.12 5.27 24.92
N GLY A 28 2.11 5.88 24.29
CA GLY A 28 2.08 7.32 23.98
C GLY A 28 1.11 7.67 22.86
N SER A 29 -0.13 7.99 23.23
CA SER A 29 -1.30 8.20 22.39
C SER A 29 -1.24 9.39 21.44
N GLU A 30 -1.47 9.14 20.15
CA GLU A 30 -2.33 9.94 19.27
C GLU A 30 -3.09 8.96 18.37
N SER A 31 -4.40 8.81 18.59
CA SER A 31 -5.29 8.04 17.73
C SER A 31 -5.54 8.86 16.46
N SER A 32 -4.55 8.85 15.57
CA SER A 32 -4.79 8.81 14.15
C SER A 32 -4.80 7.32 13.83
N SER A 33 -5.90 6.77 13.33
CA SER A 33 -5.97 5.39 12.86
C SER A 33 -4.86 5.19 11.82
N LYS A 34 -3.71 4.70 12.26
CA LYS A 34 -2.58 4.42 11.38
C LYS A 34 -2.96 3.17 10.62
N THR A 35 -3.37 3.35 9.37
CA THR A 35 -3.61 2.22 8.47
C THR A 35 -2.36 1.35 8.46
N GLU A 36 -2.51 0.07 8.79
CA GLU A 36 -1.41 -0.88 8.77
C GLU A 36 -1.10 -1.22 7.31
N CYS A 37 0.17 -1.07 6.94
CA CYS A 37 0.64 -1.44 5.61
C CYS A 37 1.18 -2.87 5.65
N TYR A 38 0.65 -3.72 4.80
CA TYR A 38 1.10 -5.08 4.63
C TYR A 38 1.95 -5.19 3.35
N GLY A 39 2.99 -6.01 3.42
CA GLY A 39 3.73 -6.42 2.23
C GLY A 39 2.89 -7.42 1.43
N VAL A 40 3.07 -7.39 0.12
CA VAL A 40 2.45 -8.34 -0.83
C VAL A 40 3.58 -9.17 -1.42
N ASP A 41 3.45 -10.49 -1.37
CA ASP A 41 4.48 -11.37 -1.89
C ASP A 41 4.46 -11.45 -3.43
N ASP A 42 5.57 -11.93 -4.00
CA ASP A 42 5.76 -12.06 -5.44
C ASP A 42 4.73 -12.99 -6.10
N GLU A 43 4.21 -13.97 -5.36
CA GLU A 43 3.25 -14.95 -5.88
C GLU A 43 1.86 -14.32 -6.03
N LEU A 44 1.42 -13.52 -5.05
CA LEU A 44 0.20 -12.75 -5.15
C LEU A 44 0.32 -11.66 -6.22
N MET A 45 1.45 -10.94 -6.29
CA MET A 45 1.69 -9.98 -7.39
C MET A 45 1.61 -10.65 -8.77
N ALA A 46 2.20 -11.83 -8.92
CA ALA A 46 2.09 -12.61 -10.16
C ALA A 46 0.63 -13.01 -10.43
N THR A 47 -0.10 -13.45 -9.41
CA THR A 47 -1.53 -13.81 -9.52
C THR A 47 -2.36 -12.62 -9.99
N LEU A 48 -2.14 -11.40 -9.47
CA LEU A 48 -2.81 -10.19 -9.95
C LEU A 48 -2.48 -9.91 -11.44
N ALA A 49 -1.21 -10.10 -11.82
CA ALA A 49 -0.74 -9.91 -13.19
C ALA A 49 -1.24 -10.99 -14.17
N GLU A 50 -1.61 -12.19 -13.72
CA GLU A 50 -2.21 -13.24 -14.57
C GLU A 50 -3.53 -12.80 -15.20
N GLY A 51 -4.23 -11.84 -14.57
CA GLY A 51 -5.43 -11.24 -15.15
C GLY A 51 -5.16 -10.35 -16.36
N ALA A 52 -3.90 -10.08 -16.74
CA ALA A 52 -3.57 -9.18 -17.83
C ALA A 52 -4.21 -9.61 -19.17
N ASN A 53 -4.93 -8.70 -19.82
CA ASN A 53 -5.78 -9.00 -20.97
C ASN A 53 -5.28 -8.45 -22.32
N MET A 54 -4.64 -7.28 -22.31
CA MET A 54 -4.16 -6.60 -23.50
C MET A 54 -2.66 -6.82 -23.70
N THR A 55 -1.90 -6.57 -22.64
CA THR A 55 -0.44 -6.60 -22.64
C THR A 55 0.00 -7.20 -21.31
N PRO A 56 0.97 -8.13 -21.29
CA PRO A 56 1.56 -8.59 -20.04
C PRO A 56 2.01 -7.41 -19.19
N ILE A 57 1.65 -7.43 -17.92
CA ILE A 57 2.17 -6.51 -16.92
C ILE A 57 3.20 -7.27 -16.08
N GLU A 58 4.33 -6.62 -15.78
CA GLU A 58 5.39 -7.15 -14.94
C GLU A 58 5.37 -6.41 -13.61
N PRO A 59 5.04 -7.07 -12.48
CA PRO A 59 5.05 -6.46 -11.16
C PRO A 59 6.42 -5.91 -10.78
N VAL A 60 6.43 -4.79 -10.06
CA VAL A 60 7.64 -4.12 -9.56
C VAL A 60 7.65 -4.09 -8.04
N ALA A 61 6.55 -3.61 -7.45
CA ALA A 61 6.35 -3.53 -6.02
C ALA A 61 4.85 -3.50 -5.72
N ALA A 62 4.45 -3.94 -4.54
CA ALA A 62 3.08 -3.85 -4.09
C ALA A 62 2.99 -3.65 -2.58
N ALA A 63 1.92 -3.00 -2.15
CA ALA A 63 1.57 -2.85 -0.75
C ALA A 63 0.06 -2.97 -0.59
N ALA A 64 -0.36 -3.43 0.58
CA ALA A 64 -1.75 -3.65 0.87
C ALA A 64 -2.18 -3.01 2.19
N VAL A 65 -3.49 -2.81 2.31
CA VAL A 65 -4.16 -2.41 3.56
C VAL A 65 -5.38 -3.29 3.75
N GLU A 66 -5.65 -3.67 4.99
CA GLU A 66 -6.90 -4.33 5.35
C GLU A 66 -8.03 -3.30 5.43
N VAL A 67 -9.22 -3.68 4.97
CA VAL A 67 -10.42 -2.85 4.98
C VAL A 67 -11.57 -3.62 5.63
N ASP A 68 -12.11 -3.05 6.70
CA ASP A 68 -13.24 -3.63 7.44
C ASP A 68 -14.59 -3.42 6.74
N ASP A 69 -14.65 -2.54 5.73
CA ASP A 69 -15.89 -2.13 5.06
C ASP A 69 -15.58 -1.64 3.63
N PHE A 70 -15.07 -2.55 2.80
CA PHE A 70 -14.63 -2.21 1.44
C PHE A 70 -15.80 -1.69 0.59
N THR A 71 -16.97 -2.30 0.74
CA THR A 71 -18.25 -1.87 0.18
C THR A 71 -19.37 -2.52 1.00
N ASP A 72 -20.63 -2.05 0.92
CA ASP A 72 -21.81 -2.71 1.50
C ASP A 72 -22.02 -4.19 1.03
N VAL A 73 -21.16 -4.68 0.14
CA VAL A 73 -21.29 -5.93 -0.61
C VAL A 73 -20.04 -6.83 -0.51
N HIS A 74 -19.01 -6.46 0.26
CA HIS A 74 -17.87 -7.34 0.62
C HIS A 74 -17.93 -7.77 2.10
N PRO A 75 -17.41 -8.95 2.45
CA PRO A 75 -17.16 -9.30 3.83
C PRO A 75 -16.05 -8.43 4.44
N ASP A 76 -16.20 -8.10 5.72
CA ASP A 76 -15.14 -7.50 6.55
C ASP A 76 -13.84 -8.31 6.41
N GLY A 77 -12.69 -7.62 6.29
CA GLY A 77 -11.36 -8.26 6.28
C GLY A 77 -10.77 -8.55 4.90
N SER A 78 -11.34 -7.99 3.82
CA SER A 78 -10.67 -7.96 2.51
C SER A 78 -9.45 -7.01 2.55
N TYR A 79 -8.54 -7.19 1.59
CA TYR A 79 -7.36 -6.36 1.41
C TYR A 79 -7.44 -5.57 0.11
N VAL A 80 -7.05 -4.31 0.17
CA VAL A 80 -6.82 -3.47 -1.00
C VAL A 80 -5.34 -3.45 -1.30
N VAL A 81 -4.98 -3.89 -2.50
CA VAL A 81 -3.60 -4.02 -2.97
C VAL A 81 -3.33 -2.98 -4.03
N ALA A 82 -2.40 -2.06 -3.78
CA ALA A 82 -1.80 -1.23 -4.82
C ALA A 82 -0.53 -1.93 -5.33
N MET A 83 -0.44 -2.12 -6.64
CA MET A 83 0.74 -2.71 -7.27
C MET A 83 1.27 -1.79 -8.37
N GLU A 84 2.55 -1.46 -8.26
CA GLU A 84 3.36 -0.89 -9.32
C GLU A 84 3.74 -1.99 -10.31
N PHE A 85 3.52 -1.74 -11.59
CA PHE A 85 3.88 -2.66 -12.67
C PHE A 85 4.44 -1.90 -13.87
N SER A 86 5.28 -2.58 -14.64
CA SER A 86 5.65 -2.15 -15.98
C SER A 86 4.80 -2.88 -17.02
N SER A 87 4.62 -2.29 -18.20
CA SER A 87 3.96 -2.95 -19.33
C SER A 87 4.85 -2.82 -20.56
N VAL A 88 5.07 -3.93 -21.26
CA VAL A 88 6.01 -4.01 -22.39
C VAL A 88 5.64 -3.08 -23.56
N ASP A 89 4.41 -2.58 -23.61
CA ASP A 89 3.91 -1.69 -24.66
C ASP A 89 3.91 -0.20 -24.29
N ILE A 90 4.34 0.17 -23.07
CA ILE A 90 4.49 1.59 -22.69
C ILE A 90 5.81 2.09 -23.29
N ALA A 91 5.71 2.85 -24.39
CA ALA A 91 6.83 3.41 -25.13
C ALA A 91 7.82 4.26 -24.29
N ASP A 92 7.38 4.68 -23.11
CA ASP A 92 8.14 5.57 -22.23
C ASP A 92 8.94 4.82 -21.16
N GLY A 93 8.81 3.48 -21.08
CA GLY A 93 9.52 2.64 -20.09
C GLY A 93 9.15 2.93 -18.64
N GLY A 94 8.04 3.63 -18.41
CA GLY A 94 7.55 4.00 -17.09
C GLY A 94 6.70 2.90 -16.45
N THR A 95 6.66 2.93 -15.13
CA THR A 95 5.77 2.10 -14.33
C THR A 95 4.42 2.79 -14.12
N LYS A 96 3.42 2.00 -13.73
CA LYS A 96 2.05 2.41 -13.45
C LYS A 96 1.58 1.74 -12.17
N VAL A 97 0.62 2.34 -11.48
CA VAL A 97 0.02 1.77 -10.27
C VAL A 97 -1.44 1.45 -10.54
N GLY A 98 -1.80 0.17 -10.44
CA GLY A 98 -3.19 -0.28 -10.42
C GLY A 98 -3.59 -0.69 -9.01
N VAL A 99 -4.90 -0.84 -8.77
CA VAL A 99 -5.43 -1.29 -7.48
C VAL A 99 -6.41 -2.43 -7.63
N TRP A 100 -6.22 -3.46 -6.81
CA TRP A 100 -7.05 -4.65 -6.73
C TRP A 100 -7.58 -4.86 -5.32
N ALA A 101 -8.68 -5.59 -5.20
CA ALA A 101 -9.17 -6.11 -3.93
C ALA A 101 -9.05 -7.64 -3.94
N VAL A 102 -8.63 -8.20 -2.82
CA VAL A 102 -8.44 -9.64 -2.59
C VAL A 102 -8.97 -10.02 -1.22
N ASP A 103 -9.41 -11.26 -1.03
CA ASP A 103 -9.89 -11.73 0.28
C ASP A 103 -8.74 -12.14 1.22
N SER A 104 -7.57 -12.45 0.67
CA SER A 104 -6.39 -12.86 1.43
C SER A 104 -5.11 -12.36 0.77
N LEU A 105 -4.08 -12.10 1.60
CA LEU A 105 -2.72 -11.85 1.12
C LEU A 105 -1.96 -13.15 0.78
N ASP A 106 -2.48 -14.31 1.15
CA ASP A 106 -1.97 -15.60 0.67
C ASP A 106 -2.49 -15.83 -0.76
N SER A 107 -1.59 -15.95 -1.73
CA SER A 107 -1.91 -16.16 -3.16
C SER A 107 -2.90 -17.32 -3.40
N SER A 108 -2.81 -18.38 -2.61
CA SER A 108 -3.65 -19.58 -2.75
C SER A 108 -5.09 -19.38 -2.26
N GLU A 109 -5.31 -18.33 -1.45
CA GLU A 109 -6.59 -17.97 -0.85
C GLU A 109 -7.06 -16.56 -1.27
N ALA A 110 -6.30 -15.86 -2.11
CA ALA A 110 -6.59 -14.50 -2.56
C ALA A 110 -7.93 -14.29 -3.28
N PRO A 111 -8.50 -15.26 -4.05
CA PRO A 111 -9.77 -15.07 -4.73
C PRO A 111 -10.94 -14.81 -3.76
N PRO A 112 -11.90 -13.95 -4.14
CA PRO A 112 -12.03 -13.27 -5.43
C PRO A 112 -11.05 -12.10 -5.57
N ILE A 113 -10.55 -11.92 -6.80
CA ILE A 113 -9.73 -10.77 -7.18
C ILE A 113 -10.60 -9.81 -7.98
N LEU A 114 -10.62 -8.54 -7.58
CA LEU A 114 -11.40 -7.50 -8.26
C LEU A 114 -10.49 -6.35 -8.71
N ALA A 115 -10.76 -5.82 -9.90
CA ALA A 115 -10.15 -4.57 -10.36
C ALA A 115 -10.90 -3.38 -9.73
N VAL A 116 -10.22 -2.64 -8.87
CA VAL A 116 -10.83 -1.57 -8.07
C VAL A 116 -10.75 -0.23 -8.76
N ASP A 117 -9.62 0.04 -9.42
CA ASP A 117 -9.42 1.31 -10.11
C ASP A 117 -9.48 1.17 -11.65
N PRO A 118 -9.69 2.29 -12.38
CA PRO A 118 -9.81 2.26 -13.83
C PRO A 118 -8.57 1.72 -14.54
N LEU A 119 -7.40 1.71 -13.88
CA LEU A 119 -6.17 1.24 -14.49
C LEU A 119 -6.05 -0.29 -14.36
N ALA A 120 -6.35 -0.85 -13.20
CA ALA A 120 -6.48 -2.28 -13.01
C ALA A 120 -7.55 -2.85 -13.97
N ASP A 121 -8.70 -2.18 -14.09
CA ASP A 121 -9.78 -2.55 -15.02
C ASP A 121 -9.36 -2.48 -16.50
N LEU A 122 -8.50 -1.51 -16.84
CA LEU A 122 -8.01 -1.37 -18.21
C LEU A 122 -6.97 -2.44 -18.57
N PHE A 123 -6.12 -2.82 -17.63
CA PHE A 123 -4.98 -3.71 -17.88
C PHE A 123 -5.27 -5.18 -17.60
N THR A 124 -6.35 -5.49 -16.87
CA THR A 124 -6.71 -6.85 -16.48
C THR A 124 -8.18 -7.17 -16.76
N ASP A 125 -8.50 -8.46 -16.93
CA ASP A 125 -9.87 -8.99 -17.07
C ASP A 125 -10.50 -9.37 -15.72
N TRP A 126 -9.96 -8.86 -14.61
CA TRP A 126 -10.58 -9.06 -13.30
C TRP A 126 -11.92 -8.34 -13.22
N PRO A 127 -12.95 -8.92 -12.57
CA PRO A 127 -14.22 -8.24 -12.39
C PRO A 127 -14.04 -6.88 -11.70
N ASN A 128 -14.74 -5.86 -12.19
CA ASN A 128 -14.68 -4.47 -11.69
C ASN A 128 -16.05 -3.97 -11.19
N GLU A 129 -17.04 -4.87 -11.08
CA GLU A 129 -18.39 -4.53 -10.64
C GLU A 129 -18.88 -5.54 -9.61
N ILE A 130 -19.61 -5.03 -8.61
CA ILE A 130 -20.28 -5.85 -7.61
C ILE A 130 -21.75 -5.46 -7.59
N ASN A 131 -22.64 -6.43 -7.78
CA ASN A 131 -24.09 -6.20 -7.86
C ASN A 131 -24.49 -5.11 -8.88
N GLY A 132 -23.73 -4.98 -9.96
CA GLY A 132 -23.94 -3.97 -11.01
C GLY A 132 -23.49 -2.55 -10.63
N ILE A 133 -22.78 -2.39 -9.51
CA ILE A 133 -22.10 -1.15 -9.12
C ILE A 133 -20.64 -1.29 -9.48
N LYS A 134 -20.15 -0.37 -10.32
CA LYS A 134 -18.75 -0.32 -10.73
C LYS A 134 -17.86 0.22 -9.62
N LEU A 135 -16.78 -0.49 -9.34
CA LEU A 135 -15.73 -0.06 -8.43
C LEU A 135 -14.91 1.07 -9.06
N THR A 136 -14.45 1.99 -8.23
CA THR A 136 -13.67 3.15 -8.68
C THR A 136 -12.47 3.42 -7.80
N GLU A 137 -11.61 4.34 -8.23
CA GLU A 137 -10.49 4.83 -7.41
C GLU A 137 -10.90 5.48 -6.06
N ASN A 138 -12.20 5.68 -5.83
CA ASN A 138 -12.72 6.23 -4.58
C ASN A 138 -13.14 5.15 -3.58
N GLU A 139 -12.93 3.85 -3.88
CA GLU A 139 -13.23 2.81 -2.91
C GLU A 139 -12.38 2.98 -1.63
N PRO A 140 -12.93 2.64 -0.45
CA PRO A 140 -12.19 2.59 0.81
C PRO A 140 -10.85 1.87 0.66
N GLY A 141 -9.79 2.43 1.24
CA GLY A 141 -8.46 1.82 1.25
C GLY A 141 -7.60 2.08 0.01
N VAL A 142 -8.15 2.56 -1.12
CA VAL A 142 -7.37 2.83 -2.36
C VAL A 142 -6.23 3.82 -2.10
N ASP A 143 -6.54 4.99 -1.56
CA ASP A 143 -5.53 6.03 -1.27
C ASP A 143 -4.52 5.55 -0.22
N ALA A 144 -4.96 4.75 0.75
CA ALA A 144 -4.09 4.23 1.79
C ALA A 144 -3.13 3.15 1.26
N ALA A 145 -3.61 2.24 0.40
CA ALA A 145 -2.77 1.25 -0.27
C ALA A 145 -1.72 1.92 -1.16
N LYS A 146 -2.11 2.94 -1.94
CA LYS A 146 -1.17 3.74 -2.74
C LYS A 146 -0.13 4.45 -1.86
N ALA A 147 -0.55 5.05 -0.76
CA ALA A 147 0.37 5.67 0.18
C ALA A 147 1.31 4.66 0.86
N CYS A 148 0.86 3.44 1.13
CA CYS A 148 1.70 2.36 1.63
C CYS A 148 2.76 1.93 0.61
N LEU A 149 2.39 1.86 -0.67
CA LEU A 149 3.30 1.56 -1.77
C LEU A 149 4.38 2.65 -1.92
N ASP A 150 4.00 3.92 -1.89
CA ASP A 150 4.93 5.06 -2.03
C ASP A 150 5.92 5.18 -0.85
N ALA A 151 5.61 4.59 0.30
CA ALA A 151 6.42 4.65 1.51
C ALA A 151 7.40 3.47 1.68
N GLY A 152 7.23 2.39 0.89
CA GLY A 152 8.07 1.18 0.90
C GLY A 152 9.32 1.31 0.04
#